data_AF-A0A9X0AIN9-F1
#
_entry.id   AF-A0A9X0AIN9-F1
#
_cell.length_a   1.000
_cell.length_b   1.000
_cell.length_c   1.000
_cell.angle_alpha   90.00
_cell.angle_beta   90.00
_cell.angle_gamma   90.00
#
_symmetry.space_group_name_H-M   'P 1'
#
loop_
_entity.id
_entity.type
_entity.pdbx_description
1 polymer ?
#
loop_
_entity_poly.entity_id
_entity_poly.type
_entity_poly.pdbx_seq_one_letter_code
_entity_poly.pdbx_strand_id
1 'polypeptide(L)'
;MSECADAAELLTKYVAEYALFVQYRLAGDPAFPSPTALEGAVAAYQHLLGLRVSPSKIIISGDFAVGNIALALLRYISEQKLKDRNQANILPNHSCCTLWSPSITDTIV
;
A
#
# COMPACT_ATOMS: atom_id res chain seq x y z
N MET A 1 19.33 -2.00 6.87
CA MET A 1 19.24 -2.94 5.72
C MET A 1 18.98 -4.39 6.15
N SER A 2 19.40 -4.84 7.35
CA SER A 2 19.10 -6.21 7.83
C SER A 2 17.60 -6.45 8.08
N GLU A 3 16.91 -5.51 8.72
CA GLU A 3 15.49 -5.69 9.11
C GLU A 3 14.54 -5.88 7.92
N CYS A 4 14.74 -5.15 6.81
CA CYS A 4 13.94 -5.36 5.60
C CYS A 4 14.22 -6.71 4.94
N ALA A 5 15.45 -7.22 5.04
CA ALA A 5 15.82 -8.52 4.51
C ALA A 5 15.17 -9.65 5.32
N ASP A 6 15.17 -9.53 6.66
CA ASP A 6 14.53 -10.49 7.57
C ASP A 6 13.01 -10.51 7.36
N ALA A 7 12.38 -9.34 7.23
CA ALA A 7 10.97 -9.23 6.90
C ALA A 7 10.65 -9.81 5.52
N ALA A 8 11.49 -9.56 4.52
CA ALA A 8 11.33 -10.12 3.18
C ALA A 8 11.39 -11.65 3.21
N GLU A 9 12.37 -12.22 3.92
CA GLU A 9 12.52 -13.67 4.08
C GLU A 9 11.29 -14.30 4.73
N LEU A 10 10.82 -13.75 5.86
CA LEU A 10 9.66 -14.28 6.57
C LEU A 10 8.37 -14.17 5.75
N LEU A 11 8.12 -13.01 5.13
CA LEU A 11 6.93 -12.80 4.32
C LEU A 11 6.93 -13.67 3.07
N THR A 12 8.08 -13.83 2.42
CA THR A 12 8.18 -14.70 1.24
C THR A 12 8.05 -16.18 1.57
N LYS A 13 8.47 -16.57 2.78
CA LYS A 13 8.38 -17.95 3.26
C LYS A 13 6.96 -18.36 3.66
N TYR A 14 6.18 -17.45 4.25
CA TYR A 14 4.91 -17.80 4.90
C TYR A 14 3.66 -17.09 4.34
N VAL A 15 3.81 -16.00 3.59
CA VAL A 15 2.68 -15.14 3.21
C VAL A 15 2.46 -15.09 1.70
N ALA A 16 3.51 -14.83 0.91
CA ALA A 16 3.41 -14.65 -0.53
C ALA A 16 4.69 -15.11 -1.25
N GLU A 17 4.63 -15.39 -2.55
CA GLU A 17 5.82 -15.82 -3.31
C GLU A 17 6.84 -14.67 -3.52
N TYR A 18 6.35 -13.43 -3.57
CA TYR A 18 7.16 -12.24 -3.79
C TYR A 18 6.77 -11.13 -2.81
N ALA A 19 7.75 -10.32 -2.40
CA ALA A 19 7.55 -9.14 -1.57
C ALA A 19 8.10 -7.89 -2.27
N LEU A 20 7.25 -6.87 -2.43
CA LEU A 20 7.64 -5.56 -2.94
C LEU A 20 7.70 -4.56 -1.78
N PHE A 21 8.91 -4.10 -1.45
CA PHE A 21 9.12 -3.07 -0.44
C PHE A 21 9.18 -1.70 -1.10
N VAL A 22 8.10 -0.93 -0.96
CA VAL A 22 7.98 0.40 -1.57
C VAL A 22 8.77 1.41 -0.76
N GLN A 23 9.81 1.97 -1.36
CA GLN A 23 10.48 3.16 -0.81
C GLN A 23 9.63 4.39 -1.13
N TYR A 24 8.72 4.73 -0.23
CA TYR A 24 7.87 5.91 -0.36
C TYR A 24 8.55 7.14 0.24
N ARG A 25 8.11 8.33 -0.16
CA ARG A 25 8.64 9.60 0.33
C ARG A 25 8.20 9.84 1.78
N LEU A 26 9.15 10.16 2.66
CA LEU A 26 8.89 10.47 4.07
C LEU A 26 8.44 11.93 4.21
N ALA A 27 7.43 12.16 5.04
CA ALA A 27 7.02 13.51 5.43
C ALA A 27 8.16 14.16 6.23
N GLY A 28 8.63 15.32 5.78
CA GLY A 28 9.75 16.03 6.40
C GLY A 28 10.68 16.72 5.42
N ASP A 29 10.63 16.33 4.13
CA ASP A 29 11.25 17.11 3.06
C ASP A 29 10.31 18.27 2.67
N PRO A 30 10.73 19.54 2.80
CA PRO A 30 9.93 20.69 2.37
C PRO A 30 9.56 20.64 0.87
N ALA A 31 10.30 19.90 0.05
CA ALA A 31 10.00 19.67 -1.35
C ALA A 31 8.82 18.70 -1.57
N PHE A 32 8.43 17.92 -0.55
CA PHE A 32 7.43 16.86 -0.65
C PHE A 32 6.42 16.92 0.51
N PRO A 33 5.43 17.83 0.47
CA PRO A 33 4.37 17.86 1.47
C PRO A 33 3.55 16.56 1.49
N SER A 34 2.90 16.26 2.62
CA SER A 34 1.80 15.29 2.70
C SER A 34 0.78 15.58 1.57
N PRO A 35 0.35 14.59 0.74
CA PRO A 35 0.18 13.16 1.02
C PRO A 35 1.03 12.23 0.12
N THR A 36 2.29 12.59 -0.12
CA THR A 36 3.19 11.91 -1.08
C THR A 36 3.39 10.41 -0.88
N ALA A 37 3.15 9.89 0.33
CA ALA A 37 3.25 8.46 0.64
C ALA A 37 2.08 7.64 0.06
N LEU A 38 0.84 8.18 0.07
CA LEU A 38 -0.32 7.52 -0.54
C LEU A 38 -0.15 7.43 -2.06
N GLU A 39 0.36 8.49 -2.69
CA GLU A 39 0.66 8.50 -4.12
C GLU A 39 1.65 7.39 -4.50
N GLY A 40 2.70 7.19 -3.68
CA GLY A 40 3.65 6.09 -3.85
C GLY A 40 2.99 4.71 -3.75
N ALA A 41 2.08 4.54 -2.77
CA ALA A 41 1.34 3.29 -2.61
C ALA A 41 0.39 3.01 -3.80
N VAL A 42 -0.29 4.03 -4.32
CA VAL A 42 -1.12 3.93 -5.53
C VAL A 42 -0.29 3.57 -6.75
N ALA A 43 0.85 4.25 -6.94
CA ALA A 43 1.76 3.98 -8.06
C ALA A 43 2.32 2.55 -8.01
N ALA A 44 2.69 2.06 -6.82
CA ALA A 44 3.14 0.67 -6.63
C ALA A 44 2.03 -0.34 -6.98
N TYR A 45 0.79 -0.08 -6.56
CA TYR A 45 -0.34 -0.93 -6.90
C TYR A 45 -0.59 -0.96 -8.42
N GLN A 46 -0.60 0.21 -9.06
CA GLN A 46 -0.73 0.32 -10.52
C GLN A 46 0.42 -0.39 -11.26
N HIS A 47 1.64 -0.31 -10.74
CA HIS A 47 2.78 -1.02 -11.29
C HIS A 47 2.56 -2.54 -11.28
N LEU A 48 2.09 -3.12 -10.17
CA LEU A 48 1.77 -4.55 -10.08
C LEU A 48 0.68 -4.96 -11.08
N LEU A 49 -0.35 -4.12 -11.25
CA LEU A 49 -1.38 -4.35 -12.27
C LEU A 49 -0.82 -4.29 -13.70
N GLY A 50 0.10 -3.34 -13.97
CA GLY A 50 0.81 -3.23 -15.23
C GLY A 50 1.67 -4.46 -15.55
N LEU A 51 2.23 -5.10 -14.51
CA LEU A 51 2.92 -6.39 -14.61
C LEU A 51 1.96 -7.60 -14.74
N ARG A 52 0.65 -7.36 -14.85
CA ARG A 52 -0.41 -8.37 -14.95
C ARG A 52 -0.54 -9.26 -13.70
N VAL A 53 -0.11 -8.78 -12.54
CA VAL A 53 -0.39 -9.45 -11.27
C VAL A 53 -1.89 -9.34 -11.01
N SER A 54 -2.55 -10.48 -10.83
CA SER A 54 -3.98 -10.50 -10.55
C SER A 54 -4.24 -9.81 -9.20
N PRO A 55 -5.22 -8.89 -9.10
CA PRO A 55 -5.55 -8.20 -7.85
C PRO A 55 -5.83 -9.15 -6.67
N SER A 56 -6.46 -10.29 -6.95
CA SER A 56 -6.75 -11.34 -5.94
C SER A 56 -5.51 -12.06 -5.40
N LYS A 57 -4.33 -11.79 -5.98
CA LYS A 57 -3.02 -12.26 -5.51
C LYS A 57 -2.18 -11.14 -4.88
N ILE A 58 -2.71 -9.92 -4.79
CA ILE A 58 -2.02 -8.81 -4.14
C ILE A 58 -2.45 -8.75 -2.68
N ILE A 59 -1.48 -8.79 -1.79
CA ILE A 59 -1.64 -8.58 -0.35
C ILE A 59 -0.99 -7.23 -0.02
N ILE A 60 -1.75 -6.36 0.63
CA ILE A 60 -1.22 -5.08 1.11
C ILE A 60 -0.76 -5.28 2.56
N SER A 61 0.45 -4.83 2.89
CA SER A 61 1.00 -4.97 4.25
C SER A 61 1.59 -3.65 4.72
N GLY A 62 1.39 -3.30 5.99
CA GLY A 62 1.98 -2.11 6.60
C GLY A 62 2.19 -2.28 8.11
N ASP A 63 3.32 -1.80 8.61
CA ASP A 63 3.69 -1.80 10.03
C ASP A 63 3.65 -0.37 10.58
N PHE A 64 3.15 -0.21 11.80
CA PHE A 64 3.14 1.05 12.54
C PHE A 64 2.56 2.24 11.73
N ALA A 65 3.35 3.29 11.49
CA ALA A 65 2.94 4.47 10.73
C ALA A 65 2.56 4.12 9.26
N VAL A 66 3.19 3.09 8.69
CA VAL A 66 2.91 2.64 7.31
C VAL A 66 1.60 1.86 7.22
N GLY A 67 1.12 1.31 8.36
CA GLY A 67 -0.22 0.74 8.47
C GLY A 67 -1.33 1.74 8.13
N ASN A 68 -1.14 3.02 8.44
CA ASN A 68 -2.09 4.06 8.05
C ASN A 68 -2.10 4.32 6.55
N ILE A 69 -0.93 4.23 5.89
CA ILE A 69 -0.84 4.36 4.43
C ILE A 69 -1.57 3.19 3.76
N ALA A 70 -1.40 1.97 4.28
CA ALA A 70 -2.16 0.81 3.81
C ALA A 70 -3.68 1.04 3.95
N LEU A 71 -4.15 1.49 5.12
CA LEU A 71 -5.56 1.85 5.34
C LEU A 71 -6.06 2.97 4.41
N ALA A 72 -5.25 4.01 4.19
CA ALA A 72 -5.58 5.11 3.28
C ALA A 72 -5.73 4.61 1.84
N LEU A 73 -4.87 3.68 1.39
CA LEU A 73 -4.99 3.04 0.08
C LEU A 73 -6.28 2.21 -0.03
N LEU A 74 -6.63 1.42 1.00
CA LEU A 74 -7.90 0.69 1.04
C LEU A 74 -9.09 1.63 0.90
N ARG A 75 -9.07 2.72 1.66
CA ARG A 75 -10.12 3.73 1.64
C ARG A 75 -10.22 4.38 0.26
N TYR A 76 -9.09 4.74 -0.34
CA TYR A 76 -9.02 5.32 -1.68
C TYR A 76 -9.65 4.40 -2.73
N ILE A 77 -9.26 3.11 -2.74
CA ILE A 77 -9.82 2.08 -3.65
C ILE A 77 -11.33 1.96 -3.45
N SER A 78 -11.80 1.96 -2.21
CA SER A 78 -13.22 1.87 -1.89
C SER A 78 -14.00 3.12 -2.30
N GLU A 79 -13.47 4.32 -2.08
CA GLU A 79 -14.15 5.57 -2.39
C GLU A 79 -14.26 5.82 -3.90
N GLN A 80 -13.23 5.45 -4.68
CA GLN A 80 -13.30 5.52 -6.15
C GLN A 80 -14.49 4.72 -6.70
N LYS A 81 -14.76 3.54 -6.13
CA LYS A 81 -15.91 2.71 -6.53
C LYS A 81 -17.27 3.32 -6.19
N LEU A 82 -17.32 4.14 -5.14
CA LEU A 82 -18.55 4.82 -4.74
C LEU A 82 -18.83 6.05 -5.59
N LYS A 83 -17.78 6.75 -6.03
CA LYS A 83 -17.90 8.00 -6.81
C LYS A 83 -18.09 7.75 -8.31
N ASP A 84 -17.51 6.69 -8.86
CA ASP A 84 -17.55 6.41 -10.30
C ASP A 84 -17.95 4.95 -10.57
N ARG A 85 -19.25 4.68 -10.80
CA ARG A 85 -19.69 3.36 -11.31
C ARG A 85 -19.37 3.14 -12.80
N ASN A 86 -19.01 4.19 -13.54
CA ASN A 86 -18.96 4.19 -15.00
C ASN A 86 -17.57 4.53 -15.60
N GLN A 87 -16.50 4.55 -14.80
CA GLN A 87 -15.18 5.03 -15.27
C GLN A 87 -14.11 3.92 -15.31
N ALA A 88 -13.24 4.01 -16.32
CA ALA A 88 -12.28 2.97 -16.71
C ALA A 88 -11.02 2.87 -15.83
N ASN A 89 -10.89 3.70 -14.78
CA ASN A 89 -9.64 3.85 -14.01
C ASN A 89 -9.80 3.51 -12.52
N ILE A 90 -10.75 2.61 -12.21
CA ILE A 90 -11.01 2.14 -10.85
C ILE A 90 -9.99 1.07 -10.50
N LEU A 91 -9.26 1.26 -9.41
CA LEU A 91 -8.38 0.21 -8.90
C LEU A 91 -9.21 -1.02 -8.44
N PRO A 92 -8.87 -2.23 -8.88
CA PRO A 92 -9.56 -3.45 -8.46
C PRO A 92 -9.29 -3.76 -6.98
N ASN A 93 -10.18 -4.56 -6.37
CA ASN A 93 -9.95 -5.03 -5.00
C ASN A 93 -8.74 -5.97 -4.96
N HIS A 94 -7.90 -5.77 -3.97
CA HIS A 94 -6.82 -6.68 -3.60
C HIS A 94 -7.39 -7.86 -2.79
N SER A 95 -6.55 -8.86 -2.50
CA SER A 95 -6.95 -10.08 -1.79
C SER A 95 -7.27 -9.82 -0.32
N CYS A 96 -6.29 -9.29 0.41
CA CYS A 96 -6.38 -8.97 1.82
C CYS A 96 -5.35 -7.91 2.22
N CYS A 97 -5.55 -7.31 3.39
CA CYS A 97 -4.62 -6.37 3.99
C CYS A 97 -4.18 -6.89 5.37
N THR A 98 -2.88 -6.87 5.62
CA THR A 98 -2.27 -7.23 6.92
C THR A 98 -1.68 -5.99 7.57
N LEU A 99 -2.07 -5.72 8.82
CA LEU A 99 -1.63 -4.55 9.57
C LEU A 99 -0.90 -5.00 10.82
N TRP A 100 0.32 -4.52 10.97
CA TRP A 100 1.19 -4.84 12.09
C TRP A 100 1.25 -3.58 12.96
N SER A 101 0.77 -3.69 14.21
CA SER A 101 0.78 -2.59 15.20
C SER A 101 0.46 -1.18 14.65
N PRO A 102 -0.62 -0.98 13.86
CA PRO A 102 -0.84 0.28 13.15
C PRO A 102 -1.12 1.44 14.12
N SER A 103 -0.54 2.62 13.85
CA SER A 103 -0.82 3.82 14.66
C SER A 103 -2.09 4.54 14.19
N ILE A 104 -3.27 4.01 14.53
CA ILE A 104 -4.56 4.51 14.00
C ILE A 104 -4.97 5.88 14.63
N THR A 105 -4.26 6.32 15.67
CA THR A 105 -4.66 7.47 16.52
C THR A 105 -4.08 8.81 16.07
N ASP A 106 -2.94 8.82 15.35
CA ASP A 106 -2.33 10.07 14.90
C ASP A 106 -2.83 10.45 13.51
N THR A 107 -3.55 11.57 13.47
CA THR A 107 -4.05 12.22 12.26
C THR A 107 -2.94 12.31 11.21
N ILE A 108 -3.13 11.66 10.05
CA ILE A 108 -2.34 11.98 8.86
C ILE A 108 -2.83 13.36 8.40
N VAL A 109 -2.13 14.42 8.81
CA VAL A 109 -2.16 15.73 8.13
C VAL A 109 -0.74 16.12 7.83
#